data_AF-A0A258AFM6-F1
#
_entry.id   AF-A0A258AFM6-F1
#
_cell.length_a   1.000
_cell.length_b   1.000
_cell.length_c   1.000
_cell.angle_alpha   90.00
_cell.angle_beta   90.00
_cell.angle_gamma   90.00
#
_symmetry.space_group_name_H-M   'P 1'
#
loop_
_entity.id
_entity.type
_entity.pdbx_description
1 polymer ?
#
loop_
_entity_poly.entity_id
_entity_poly.type
_entity_poly.pdbx_seq_one_letter_code
_entity_poly.pdbx_strand_id
1 'polypeptide(L)'
;MLAPVLTPAGFLSHEGVAESAADRKIASAGPPSAIFRVLSTDLLTAELELPWKWLREFAQQFFTRLCQTKDALSIPAPSLTDFMAAAPPFAGAEYLTLEVLERWWLDLAQHINQLASNGV
;
A
#
# COMPACT_ATOMS: atom_id res chain seq x y z
N MET A 1 -15.34 4.85 -11.26
CA MET A 1 -13.97 5.07 -10.75
C MET A 1 -13.71 4.12 -9.59
N LEU A 2 -12.50 3.56 -9.52
CA LEU A 2 -12.09 2.61 -8.49
C LEU A 2 -11.69 3.36 -7.19
N ALA A 3 -12.19 2.91 -6.04
CA ALA A 3 -11.89 3.50 -4.73
C ALA A 3 -11.33 2.44 -3.76
N PRO A 4 -10.42 2.80 -2.84
CA PRO A 4 -9.93 1.86 -1.84
C PRO A 4 -10.99 1.60 -0.77
N VAL A 5 -11.02 0.37 -0.27
CA VAL A 5 -11.90 -0.06 0.83
C VAL A 5 -11.05 -0.76 1.88
N LEU A 6 -11.20 -0.35 3.14
CA LEU A 6 -10.64 -1.05 4.28
C LEU A 6 -11.71 -1.91 4.95
N THR A 7 -11.47 -3.21 5.00
CA THR A 7 -12.39 -4.12 5.72
C THR A 7 -12.25 -3.96 7.25
N PRO A 8 -13.25 -4.38 8.05
CA PRO A 8 -13.15 -4.38 9.52
C PRO A 8 -11.97 -5.20 10.07
N ALA A 9 -11.50 -6.20 9.32
CA ALA A 9 -10.33 -6.99 9.67
C ALA A 9 -9.00 -6.28 9.33
N GLY A 10 -9.06 -5.09 8.72
CA GLY A 10 -7.93 -4.25 8.32
C GLY A 10 -7.24 -4.71 7.02
N PHE A 11 -7.92 -5.47 6.16
CA PHE A 11 -7.42 -5.78 4.82
C PHE A 11 -7.84 -4.68 3.83
N LEU A 12 -6.86 -4.17 3.08
CA LEU A 12 -7.07 -3.23 2.00
C LEU A 12 -7.57 -3.97 0.74
N SER A 13 -8.66 -3.47 0.17
CA SER A 13 -9.22 -3.89 -1.10
C SER A 13 -9.68 -2.67 -1.89
N HIS A 14 -10.51 -2.89 -2.91
CA HIS A 14 -11.06 -1.83 -3.74
C HIS A 14 -12.49 -2.14 -4.16
N GLU A 15 -13.28 -1.10 -4.43
CA GLU A 15 -14.62 -1.19 -4.98
C GLU A 15 -14.79 -0.24 -6.18
N GLY A 16 -15.89 -0.41 -6.90
CA GLY A 16 -16.20 0.37 -8.10
C GLY A 16 -15.67 -0.25 -9.38
N VAL A 17 -15.69 0.55 -10.45
CA VAL A 17 -15.37 0.11 -11.81
C VAL A 17 -14.00 0.67 -12.21
N ALA A 18 -13.16 -0.21 -12.76
CA ALA A 18 -11.84 0.15 -13.28
C ALA A 18 -11.94 0.84 -14.64
N GLU A 19 -11.98 2.18 -14.62
CA GLU A 19 -12.17 3.01 -15.79
C GLU A 19 -10.83 3.38 -16.43
N SER A 20 -9.81 3.62 -15.60
CA SER A 20 -8.47 4.02 -16.04
C SER A 20 -7.49 2.85 -16.20
N ALA A 21 -6.36 3.09 -16.87
CA ALA A 21 -5.27 2.12 -16.91
C ALA A 21 -4.65 1.89 -15.52
N ALA A 22 -4.62 2.92 -14.68
CA ALA A 22 -4.18 2.79 -13.29
C ALA A 22 -5.14 1.92 -12.49
N ASP A 23 -6.45 2.12 -12.65
CA ASP A 23 -7.47 1.32 -11.97
C ASP A 23 -7.34 -0.16 -12.34
N ARG A 24 -7.11 -0.45 -13.62
CA ARG A 24 -6.93 -1.84 -14.09
C ARG A 24 -5.69 -2.50 -13.49
N LYS A 25 -4.61 -1.75 -13.27
CA LYS A 25 -3.41 -2.24 -12.59
C LYS A 25 -3.64 -2.49 -11.10
N ILE A 26 -4.39 -1.62 -10.42
CA ILE A 26 -4.78 -1.81 -9.02
C ILE A 26 -5.69 -3.03 -8.90
N ALA A 27 -6.71 -3.12 -9.75
CA ALA A 27 -7.69 -4.20 -9.75
C ALA A 27 -7.08 -5.58 -10.04
N SER A 28 -5.97 -5.65 -10.78
CA SER A 28 -5.27 -6.90 -11.08
C SER A 28 -4.19 -7.27 -10.07
N ALA A 29 -3.85 -6.41 -9.12
CA ALA A 29 -2.75 -6.62 -8.20
C ALA A 29 -2.99 -7.78 -7.21
N GLY A 30 -4.25 -8.00 -6.81
CA GLY A 30 -4.63 -9.06 -5.87
C GLY A 30 -4.53 -8.62 -4.40
N PRO A 31 -3.69 -9.24 -3.56
CA PRO A 31 -3.65 -8.97 -2.13
C PRO A 31 -3.14 -7.55 -1.79
N PRO A 32 -3.38 -7.06 -0.55
CA PRO A 32 -2.95 -5.72 -0.11
C PRO A 32 -1.48 -5.38 -0.41
N SER A 33 -0.56 -6.30 -0.12
CA SER A 33 0.88 -6.10 -0.34
C SER A 33 1.23 -5.92 -1.82
N ALA A 34 0.53 -6.62 -2.72
CA ALA A 34 0.71 -6.45 -4.16
C ALA A 34 0.12 -5.12 -4.66
N ILE A 35 -1.01 -4.66 -4.09
CA ILE A 35 -1.56 -3.32 -4.35
C ILE A 35 -0.54 -2.25 -3.97
N PHE A 36 0.04 -2.32 -2.76
CA PHE A 36 1.06 -1.38 -2.31
C PHE A 36 2.28 -1.37 -3.23
N ARG A 37 2.77 -2.55 -3.64
CA ARG A 37 3.86 -2.66 -4.62
C ARG A 37 3.51 -1.90 -5.90
N VAL A 38 2.38 -2.23 -6.54
CA VAL A 38 1.91 -1.59 -7.78
C VAL A 38 1.81 -0.07 -7.64
N LEU A 39 1.26 0.44 -6.52
CA LEU A 39 1.17 1.87 -6.25
C LEU A 39 2.55 2.54 -6.24
N SER A 40 3.53 1.91 -5.60
CA SER A 40 4.90 2.43 -5.43
C SER A 40 5.87 2.12 -6.57
N THR A 41 5.52 1.25 -7.51
CA THR A 41 6.35 0.89 -8.68
C THR A 41 5.68 1.34 -9.97
N ASP A 42 4.67 0.59 -10.39
CA ASP A 42 3.99 0.72 -11.67
C ASP A 42 3.22 2.03 -11.83
N LEU A 43 2.77 2.59 -10.71
CA LEU A 43 1.97 3.80 -10.63
C LEU A 43 2.70 4.90 -9.86
N LEU A 44 4.03 4.80 -9.75
CA LEU A 44 4.86 5.75 -9.00
C LEU A 44 4.61 7.20 -9.42
N THR A 45 4.48 7.45 -10.72
CA THR A 45 4.27 8.78 -11.32
C THR A 45 2.86 8.98 -11.87
N ALA A 46 1.95 8.03 -11.65
CA ALA A 46 0.58 8.15 -12.14
C ALA A 46 -0.19 9.22 -11.35
N GLU A 47 -1.08 9.93 -12.03
CA GLU A 47 -2.04 10.80 -11.34
C GLU A 47 -3.15 9.92 -10.76
N LEU A 48 -3.34 10.02 -9.45
CA LEU A 48 -4.28 9.19 -8.67
C LEU A 48 -5.16 10.08 -7.80
N GLU A 49 -6.34 9.57 -7.45
CA GLU A 49 -7.20 10.22 -6.45
C GLU A 49 -6.55 10.23 -5.06
N LEU A 50 -7.00 11.14 -4.19
CA LEU A 50 -6.37 11.40 -2.89
C LEU A 50 -6.18 10.14 -2.02
N PRO A 51 -7.17 9.24 -1.85
CA PRO A 51 -6.97 8.01 -1.09
C PRO A 51 -5.87 7.10 -1.66
N TRP A 52 -5.81 6.97 -2.99
CA TRP A 52 -4.78 6.18 -3.66
C TRP A 52 -3.39 6.83 -3.56
N LYS A 53 -3.32 8.17 -3.60
CA LYS A 53 -2.08 8.92 -3.37
C LYS A 53 -1.54 8.68 -1.96
N TRP A 54 -2.40 8.78 -0.94
CA TRP A 54 -2.01 8.53 0.45
C TRP A 54 -1.52 7.09 0.64
N LEU A 55 -2.22 6.08 0.09
CA LEU A 55 -1.76 4.68 0.13
C LEU A 55 -0.43 4.46 -0.60
N ARG A 56 -0.19 5.20 -1.70
CA ARG A 56 1.10 5.17 -2.40
C ARG A 56 2.21 5.76 -1.55
N GLU A 57 1.97 6.88 -0.86
CA GLU A 57 2.95 7.52 0.02
C GLU A 57 3.34 6.58 1.18
N PHE A 58 2.40 5.84 1.75
CA PHE A 58 2.69 4.78 2.72
C PHE A 58 3.70 3.78 2.18
N ALA A 59 3.44 3.20 1.00
CA ALA A 59 4.33 2.22 0.38
C ALA A 59 5.68 2.84 -0.04
N GLN A 60 5.70 4.09 -0.51
CA GLN A 60 6.94 4.79 -0.87
C GLN A 60 7.88 4.96 0.32
N GLN A 61 7.34 5.19 1.53
CA GLN A 61 8.15 5.24 2.74
C GLN A 61 8.90 3.93 3.00
N PHE A 62 8.28 2.78 2.69
CA PHE A 62 8.93 1.47 2.76
C PHE A 62 10.03 1.34 1.70
N PHE A 63 9.70 1.59 0.43
CA PHE A 63 10.66 1.44 -0.68
C PHE A 63 11.85 2.39 -0.57
N THR A 64 11.66 3.60 -0.05
CA THR A 64 12.74 4.55 0.20
C THR A 64 13.76 3.97 1.18
N ARG A 65 13.31 3.33 2.26
CA ARG A 65 14.18 2.66 3.24
C ARG A 65 14.78 1.37 2.69
N LEU A 66 14.05 0.65 1.84
CA LEU A 66 14.56 -0.54 1.16
C LEU A 66 15.74 -0.20 0.25
N CYS A 67 15.69 0.91 -0.48
CA CYS A 67 16.80 1.37 -1.31
C CYS A 67 18.07 1.66 -0.49
N GLN A 68 17.93 1.99 0.79
CA GLN A 68 19.05 2.30 1.70
C GLN A 68 19.63 1.04 2.36
N THR A 69 18.79 0.07 2.71
CA THR A 69 19.16 -1.11 3.52
C THR A 69 19.38 -2.37 2.69
N LYS A 70 18.71 -2.51 1.54
CA LYS A 70 18.70 -3.69 0.66
C LYS A 70 18.21 -5.00 1.30
N ASP A 71 17.70 -4.94 2.51
CA ASP A 71 17.08 -6.06 3.23
C ASP A 71 15.68 -5.63 3.64
N ALA A 72 14.66 -6.23 3.02
CA ALA A 72 13.26 -5.88 3.26
C ALA A 72 12.78 -6.21 4.67
N LEU A 73 13.29 -7.29 5.27
CA LEU A 73 12.83 -7.78 6.57
C LEU A 73 13.45 -7.01 7.74
N SER A 74 14.57 -6.33 7.51
CA SER A 74 15.24 -5.53 8.54
C SER A 74 14.73 -4.10 8.64
N ILE A 75 13.72 -3.69 7.86
CA ILE A 75 13.25 -2.30 7.81
C ILE A 75 12.20 -2.07 8.90
N PRO A 76 12.53 -1.34 9.99
CA PRO A 76 11.53 -1.00 10.98
C PRO A 76 10.49 -0.04 10.38
N ALA A 77 9.22 -0.21 10.76
CA ALA A 77 8.21 0.78 10.50
C ALA A 77 8.58 2.10 11.19
N PRO A 78 8.46 3.26 10.52
CA PRO A 78 8.60 4.54 11.21
C PRO A 78 7.46 4.75 12.19
N SER A 79 7.53 5.85 12.95
CA SER A 79 6.32 6.37 13.60
C SER A 79 5.28 6.69 12.53
N LEU A 80 4.12 6.03 12.60
CA LEU A 80 3.03 6.14 11.64
C LEU A 80 1.85 6.99 12.20
N THR A 81 1.98 7.56 13.38
CA THR A 81 0.94 8.35 14.05
C THR A 81 0.49 9.55 13.24
N ASP A 82 1.43 10.39 12.80
CA ASP A 82 1.10 11.58 12.01
C ASP A 82 0.57 11.19 10.62
N PHE A 83 1.09 10.10 10.06
CA PHE A 83 0.65 9.57 8.78
C PHE A 83 -0.80 9.06 8.82
N MET A 84 -1.16 8.33 9.89
CA MET A 84 -2.51 7.86 10.16
C MET A 84 -3.47 9.04 10.36
N ALA A 85 -3.07 10.06 11.10
CA ALA A 85 -3.88 11.25 11.33
C ALA A 85 -4.17 12.05 10.05
N ALA A 86 -3.30 11.93 9.05
CA ALA A 86 -3.45 12.55 7.73
C ALA A 86 -4.26 11.70 6.73
N ALA A 87 -4.82 10.55 7.15
CA ALA A 87 -5.57 9.67 6.27
C ALA A 87 -6.80 10.41 5.67
N PRO A 88 -6.95 10.43 4.34
CA PRO A 88 -8.14 10.99 3.71
C PRO A 88 -9.36 10.10 4.00
N PRO A 89 -10.59 10.63 3.88
CA PRO A 89 -11.78 9.80 4.00
C PRO A 89 -11.87 8.81 2.82
N PHE A 90 -12.09 7.54 3.14
CA PHE A 90 -12.46 6.47 2.21
C PHE A 90 -13.23 5.37 2.95
N ALA A 91 -13.84 4.45 2.21
CA ALA A 91 -14.68 3.41 2.81
C ALA A 91 -13.88 2.55 3.79
N GLY A 92 -14.34 2.48 5.05
CA GLY A 92 -13.69 1.71 6.11
C GLY A 92 -12.48 2.39 6.74
N ALA A 93 -12.20 3.66 6.43
CA ALA A 93 -11.11 4.41 7.06
C ALA A 93 -11.25 4.49 8.59
N GLU A 94 -12.46 4.32 9.14
CA GLU A 94 -12.71 4.19 10.58
C GLU A 94 -12.06 2.97 11.23
N TYR A 95 -11.70 1.95 10.45
CA TYR A 95 -10.97 0.76 10.92
C TYR A 95 -9.45 0.92 10.81
N LEU A 96 -8.97 2.09 10.37
CA LEU A 96 -7.55 2.38 10.27
C LEU A 96 -6.99 2.64 11.67
N THR A 97 -6.07 1.77 12.10
CA THR A 97 -5.33 1.92 13.35
C THR A 97 -3.83 1.79 13.09
N LEU A 98 -3.00 2.13 14.09
CA LEU A 98 -1.56 1.96 13.99
C LEU A 98 -1.18 0.49 13.78
N GLU A 99 -1.87 -0.43 14.47
CA GLU A 99 -1.65 -1.87 14.34
C GLU A 99 -1.96 -2.36 12.91
N VAL A 100 -2.96 -1.79 12.25
CA VAL A 100 -3.27 -2.09 10.85
C VAL A 100 -2.15 -1.62 9.92
N LEU A 101 -1.66 -0.40 10.11
CA LEU A 101 -0.55 0.14 9.31
C LEU A 101 0.76 -0.64 9.53
N GLU A 102 1.07 -1.01 10.78
CA GLU A 102 2.23 -1.84 11.11
C GLU A 102 2.12 -3.22 10.44
N ARG A 103 0.93 -3.84 10.47
CA ARG A 103 0.71 -5.10 9.77
C ARG A 103 0.91 -4.96 8.27
N TRP A 104 0.38 -3.90 7.63
CA TRP A 104 0.61 -3.66 6.21
C TRP A 104 2.10 -3.50 5.88
N TRP A 105 2.86 -2.86 6.76
CA TRP A 105 4.30 -2.72 6.61
C TRP A 105 5.01 -4.09 6.61
N LEU A 106 4.68 -4.94 7.58
CA LEU A 106 5.23 -6.29 7.69
C LEU A 106 4.82 -7.19 6.51
N ASP A 107 3.56 -7.14 6.11
CA ASP A 107 3.05 -7.92 4.98
C ASP A 107 3.73 -7.49 3.66
N LEU A 108 3.97 -6.19 3.47
CA LEU A 108 4.73 -5.67 2.34
C LEU A 108 6.19 -6.14 2.39
N ALA A 109 6.85 -6.07 3.54
CA ALA A 109 8.22 -6.56 3.72
C ALA A 109 8.35 -8.05 3.35
N GLN A 110 7.43 -8.89 3.85
CA GLN A 110 7.37 -10.31 3.53
C GLN A 110 7.14 -10.54 2.04
N HIS A 111 6.20 -9.82 1.43
CA HIS A 111 5.90 -9.92 0.01
C HIS A 111 7.11 -9.57 -0.87
N ILE A 112 7.81 -8.48 -0.56
CA ILE A 112 9.01 -8.09 -1.31
C ILE A 112 10.14 -9.09 -1.11
N ASN A 113 10.35 -9.60 0.10
CA ASN A 113 11.35 -10.64 0.36
C ASN A 113 11.06 -11.94 -0.41
N GLN A 114 9.79 -12.36 -0.50
CA GLN A 114 9.37 -13.52 -1.29
C GLN A 114 9.65 -13.30 -2.79
N LEU A 115 9.32 -12.13 -3.32
CA LEU A 115 9.62 -11.79 -4.73
C LEU A 115 11.13 -11.81 -5.01
N ALA A 116 11.94 -11.28 -4.10
CA ALA A 116 13.39 -11.31 -4.24
C ALA A 116 13.97 -12.74 -4.19
N SER A 117 13.39 -13.61 -3.35
CA SER A 117 13.83 -15.00 -3.19
C SER A 117 13.43 -15.90 -4.35
N ASN A 118 12.29 -15.62 -4.99
CA ASN A 118 11.77 -16.44 -6.08
C ASN A 118 12.45 -16.18 -7.43
N GLY A 119 13.26 -15.13 -7.55
CA GLY A 119 13.91 -14.73 -8.80
C GLY A 119 12.89 -14.27 -9.84
N VAL A 120 13.06 -13.04 -10.34
CA VAL A 120 12.43 -12.66 -11.62
C VAL A 120 13.30 -13.16 -12.76
#